data_AF-A0A150GR57-F1
#
_entry.id   AF-A0A150GR57-F1
#
_cell.length_a   1.000
_cell.length_b   1.000
_cell.length_c   1.000
_cell.angle_alpha   90.00
_cell.angle_beta   90.00
_cell.angle_gamma   90.00
#
_symmetry.space_group_name_H-M   'P 1'
#
loop_
_entity.id
_entity.type
_entity.pdbx_description
1 polymer ?
#
loop_
_entity_poly.entity_id
_entity_poly.type
_entity_poly.pdbx_seq_one_letter_code
_entity_poly.pdbx_strand_id
1 'polypeptide(L)'
;MGDSPEQQCLRRVWIPIVLERVAVFLPVNEVAYTLRLVDKATAEQFRRPEFCIVRLSQPVPPHAFAWRWGRPGATRELTLAKRRQLLTAASGSVANLRIALSGAGCEPNKEIAYAAGKGGHLDVCLLLEQLGFSLGDAVEGAAAGGHLGVCQALLARPDVASSNFDCAQAAAEHGHMVVFDFIMQRSAPLPPRSDQLWSHLEAVALGCDLATLKRCTGEWQLNPSEWDDRDTRDEHLDGMYLRRILARAAGSPTPDWKAKVEWLESCGYPPTLEAFQQPGYLKRFFEKHPLLWT
;
A
#
# COMPACT_ATOMS: atom_id res chain seq x y z
N MET A 1 -30.23 -46.74 8.58
CA MET A 1 -28.89 -46.88 7.98
C MET A 1 -27.92 -46.21 8.93
N GLY A 2 -27.23 -47.01 9.75
CA GLY A 2 -26.26 -46.49 10.72
C GLY A 2 -24.97 -46.12 10.01
N ASP A 3 -24.39 -44.97 10.37
CA ASP A 3 -23.07 -44.55 9.90
C ASP A 3 -22.03 -45.64 10.16
N SER A 4 -21.14 -45.89 9.20
CA SER A 4 -20.08 -46.88 9.38
C SER A 4 -19.13 -46.48 10.52
N PRO A 5 -18.41 -47.44 11.15
CA PRO A 5 -17.43 -47.13 12.21
C PRO A 5 -16.38 -46.10 11.77
N GLU A 6 -15.98 -46.10 10.49
CA GLU A 6 -15.08 -45.11 9.91
C GLU A 6 -15.70 -43.71 9.87
N GLN A 7 -16.99 -43.59 9.54
CA GLN A 7 -17.74 -42.33 9.57
C GLN A 7 -17.93 -41.79 10.99
N GLN A 8 -18.07 -42.68 11.99
CA GLN A 8 -18.10 -42.28 13.41
C GLN A 8 -16.72 -41.83 13.93
N CYS A 9 -15.62 -42.45 13.48
CA CYS A 9 -14.27 -42.03 13.82
C CYS A 9 -13.91 -40.65 13.24
N LEU A 10 -14.31 -40.35 11.98
CA LEU A 10 -14.10 -39.03 11.37
C LEU A 10 -14.85 -37.91 12.13
N ARG A 11 -16.06 -38.17 12.62
CA ARG A 11 -16.84 -37.22 13.45
C ARG A 11 -16.22 -36.92 14.81
N ARG A 12 -15.34 -37.80 15.34
CA ARG A 12 -14.69 -37.59 16.64
C ARG A 12 -13.41 -36.75 16.57
N VAL A 13 -12.81 -36.59 15.40
CA VAL A 13 -11.56 -35.82 15.22
C VAL A 13 -11.85 -34.35 14.93
N TRP A 14 -12.95 -34.05 14.24
CA TRP A 14 -13.30 -32.70 13.77
C TRP A 14 -14.38 -32.09 14.66
N ILE A 15 -13.98 -31.61 15.83
CA ILE A 15 -14.89 -30.96 16.78
C ILE A 15 -15.14 -29.51 16.31
N PRO A 16 -16.40 -29.07 16.08
CA PRO A 16 -16.71 -27.75 15.51
C PRO A 16 -16.02 -26.57 16.21
N ILE A 17 -15.93 -26.60 17.55
CA ILE A 17 -15.28 -25.53 18.32
C ILE A 17 -13.75 -25.50 18.14
N VAL A 18 -13.13 -26.66 17.87
CA VAL A 18 -11.70 -26.74 17.57
C VAL A 18 -11.45 -26.17 16.17
N LEU A 19 -12.33 -26.46 15.21
CA LEU A 19 -12.22 -25.93 13.85
C LEU A 19 -12.36 -24.41 13.80
N GLU A 20 -13.29 -23.84 14.57
CA GLU A 20 -13.39 -22.38 14.69
C GLU A 20 -12.12 -21.76 15.25
N ARG A 21 -11.53 -22.38 16.28
CA ARG A 21 -10.25 -21.92 16.83
C ARG A 21 -9.12 -22.02 15.82
N VAL A 22 -9.03 -23.12 15.08
CA VAL A 22 -8.03 -23.29 14.02
C VAL A 22 -8.23 -22.25 12.91
N ALA A 23 -9.47 -22.02 12.48
CA ALA A 23 -9.80 -21.07 11.41
C ALA A 23 -9.39 -19.63 11.74
N VAL A 24 -9.43 -19.22 13.02
CA VAL A 24 -8.95 -17.90 13.48
C VAL A 24 -7.46 -17.70 13.21
N PHE A 25 -6.66 -18.77 13.18
CA PHE A 25 -5.22 -18.71 12.92
C PHE A 25 -4.85 -18.93 11.45
N LEU A 26 -5.82 -19.27 10.59
CA LEU A 26 -5.57 -19.52 9.18
C LEU A 26 -5.88 -18.29 8.31
N PRO A 27 -5.11 -18.05 7.24
CA PRO A 27 -5.50 -17.14 6.19
C PRO A 27 -6.90 -17.46 5.66
N VAL A 28 -7.65 -16.43 5.27
CA VAL A 28 -9.04 -16.57 4.81
C VAL A 28 -9.16 -17.57 3.65
N ASN A 29 -8.20 -17.56 2.73
CA ASN A 29 -8.15 -18.48 1.60
C ASN A 29 -7.82 -19.93 2.00
N GLU A 30 -7.07 -20.17 3.09
CA GLU A 30 -6.78 -21.51 3.63
C GLU A 30 -8.06 -22.11 4.23
N VAL A 31 -8.86 -21.31 4.96
CA VAL A 31 -10.17 -21.78 5.43
C VAL A 31 -11.09 -22.12 4.25
N ALA A 32 -11.09 -21.28 3.21
CA ALA A 32 -11.93 -21.46 2.03
C ALA A 32 -11.59 -22.71 1.19
N TYR A 33 -10.29 -23.02 1.03
CA TYR A 33 -9.83 -24.09 0.14
C TYR A 33 -9.30 -25.34 0.83
N THR A 34 -9.07 -25.30 2.14
CA THR A 34 -8.57 -26.46 2.88
C THR A 34 -9.61 -26.93 3.88
N LEU A 35 -9.96 -26.11 4.88
CA LEU A 35 -10.91 -26.54 5.92
C LEU A 35 -12.31 -26.84 5.35
N ARG A 36 -12.85 -25.98 4.48
CA ARG A 36 -14.18 -26.19 3.90
C ARG A 36 -14.30 -27.41 3.00
N LEU A 37 -13.18 -27.93 2.48
CA LEU A 37 -13.19 -29.06 1.55
C LEU A 37 -13.04 -30.42 2.26
N VAL A 38 -12.91 -30.44 3.59
CA VAL A 38 -12.73 -31.68 4.37
C VAL A 38 -14.00 -32.53 4.37
N ASP A 39 -15.15 -31.94 4.70
CA ASP A 39 -16.45 -32.62 4.72
C ASP A 39 -17.63 -31.64 4.65
N LYS A 40 -18.85 -32.18 4.46
CA LYS A 40 -20.08 -31.37 4.30
C LYS A 40 -20.44 -30.56 5.55
N ALA A 41 -20.22 -31.07 6.76
CA ALA A 41 -20.53 -30.36 7.99
C ALA A 41 -19.56 -29.18 8.18
N THR A 42 -18.28 -29.38 7.92
CA THR A 42 -17.28 -28.31 7.94
C THR A 42 -17.56 -27.25 6.86
N ALA A 43 -17.98 -27.66 5.66
CA ALA A 43 -18.39 -26.74 4.60
C ALA A 43 -19.58 -25.84 5.00
N GLU A 44 -20.55 -26.39 5.73
CA GLU A 44 -21.72 -25.66 6.23
C GLU A 44 -21.35 -24.72 7.38
N GLN A 45 -20.48 -25.15 8.29
CA GLN A 45 -20.00 -24.33 9.40
C GLN A 45 -19.32 -23.03 8.93
N PHE A 46 -18.54 -23.09 7.85
CA PHE A 46 -17.82 -21.95 7.29
C PHE A 46 -18.51 -21.36 6.04
N ARG A 47 -19.84 -21.44 5.92
CA ARG A 47 -20.60 -20.90 4.78
C ARG A 47 -20.69 -19.36 4.73
N ARG A 48 -19.96 -18.66 5.60
CA ARG A 48 -19.96 -17.19 5.68
C ARG A 48 -19.31 -16.58 4.43
N PRO A 49 -19.74 -15.38 3.97
CA PRO A 49 -19.15 -14.72 2.80
C PRO A 49 -17.63 -14.56 2.88
N GLU A 50 -17.13 -14.32 4.10
CA GLU A 50 -15.71 -14.22 4.43
C GLU A 50 -14.91 -15.44 3.95
N PHE A 51 -15.39 -16.66 4.18
CA PHE A 51 -14.73 -17.92 3.80
C PHE A 51 -15.26 -18.52 2.49
N CYS A 52 -16.14 -17.79 1.79
CA CYS A 52 -16.68 -18.18 0.48
C CYS A 52 -16.07 -17.42 -0.69
N ILE A 53 -15.41 -16.28 -0.43
CA ILE A 53 -14.82 -15.43 -1.46
C ILE A 53 -13.31 -15.51 -1.35
N VAL A 54 -12.67 -15.99 -2.42
CA VAL A 54 -11.21 -16.10 -2.51
C VAL A 54 -10.64 -14.75 -2.88
N ARG A 55 -9.72 -14.23 -2.05
CA ARG A 55 -9.02 -12.96 -2.27
C ARG A 55 -7.64 -13.25 -2.80
N LEU A 56 -7.42 -13.06 -4.11
CA LEU A 56 -6.13 -13.36 -4.74
C LEU A 56 -4.98 -12.51 -4.17
N SER A 57 -5.26 -11.32 -3.61
CA SER A 57 -4.27 -10.50 -2.91
C SER A 57 -3.76 -11.10 -1.60
N GLN A 58 -4.38 -12.18 -1.10
CA GLN A 58 -3.90 -12.95 0.04
C GLN A 58 -3.31 -14.29 -0.43
N PRO A 59 -2.40 -14.90 0.34
CA PRO A 59 -1.86 -16.23 0.04
C PRO A 59 -2.99 -17.22 -0.25
N VAL A 60 -2.96 -17.86 -1.42
CA VAL A 60 -3.85 -18.99 -1.76
C VAL A 60 -3.01 -20.27 -1.64
N PRO A 61 -3.55 -21.36 -1.07
CA PRO A 61 -2.82 -22.62 -0.98
C PRO A 61 -2.31 -23.06 -2.37
N PRO A 62 -1.02 -23.40 -2.55
CA PRO A 62 -0.45 -23.68 -3.87
C PRO A 62 -1.12 -24.81 -4.63
N HIS A 63 -1.54 -25.86 -3.93
CA HIS A 63 -2.25 -26.99 -4.53
C HIS A 63 -3.61 -26.58 -5.11
N ALA A 64 -4.35 -25.73 -4.41
CA ALA A 64 -5.66 -25.24 -4.85
C ALA A 64 -5.53 -24.27 -6.03
N PHE A 65 -4.52 -23.38 -5.98
CA PHE A 65 -4.22 -22.49 -7.09
C PHE A 65 -3.81 -23.28 -8.34
N ALA A 66 -2.92 -24.27 -8.19
CA ALA A 66 -2.51 -25.17 -9.28
C ALA A 66 -3.69 -25.94 -9.87
N TRP A 67 -4.58 -26.46 -9.03
CA TRP A 67 -5.77 -27.17 -9.50
C TRP A 67 -6.68 -26.29 -10.37
N ARG A 68 -6.86 -25.03 -9.98
CA ARG A 68 -7.72 -24.08 -10.69
C ARG A 68 -7.07 -23.47 -11.93
N TRP A 69 -5.80 -23.10 -11.86
CA TRP A 69 -5.13 -22.26 -12.86
C TRP A 69 -3.94 -22.92 -13.58
N GLY A 70 -3.47 -24.08 -13.10
CA GLY A 70 -2.31 -24.77 -13.67
C GLY A 70 -2.59 -25.57 -14.95
N ARG A 71 -3.86 -25.68 -15.38
CA ARG A 71 -4.21 -26.41 -16.61
C ARG A 71 -4.03 -25.51 -17.84
N PRO A 72 -3.52 -26.05 -18.97
CA PRO A 72 -3.45 -25.30 -20.23
C PRO A 72 -4.83 -24.72 -20.61
N GLY A 73 -4.88 -23.42 -20.83
CA GLY A 73 -6.11 -22.73 -21.22
C GLY A 73 -7.04 -22.33 -20.07
N ALA A 74 -6.71 -22.60 -18.80
CA ALA A 74 -7.53 -22.22 -17.65
C ALA A 74 -7.82 -20.71 -17.55
N THR A 75 -6.95 -19.88 -18.13
CA THR A 75 -7.07 -18.41 -18.14
C THR A 75 -7.67 -17.87 -19.45
N ARG A 76 -7.96 -18.71 -20.46
CA ARG A 76 -8.36 -18.25 -21.81
C ARG A 76 -9.62 -17.39 -21.79
N GLU A 77 -10.59 -17.73 -20.95
CA GLU A 77 -11.85 -17.01 -20.82
C GLU A 77 -11.73 -15.73 -19.97
N LEU A 78 -10.59 -15.52 -19.31
CA LEU A 78 -10.36 -14.33 -18.51
C LEU A 78 -9.94 -13.14 -19.38
N THR A 79 -10.44 -11.96 -19.03
CA THR A 79 -9.95 -10.69 -19.55
C THR A 79 -8.50 -10.45 -19.13
N LEU A 80 -7.76 -9.64 -19.89
CA LEU A 80 -6.38 -9.29 -19.56
C LEU A 80 -6.24 -8.72 -18.14
N ALA A 81 -7.18 -7.87 -17.71
CA ALA A 81 -7.20 -7.32 -16.35
C ALA A 81 -7.29 -8.41 -15.27
N LYS A 82 -8.15 -9.42 -15.47
CA LYS A 82 -8.26 -10.55 -14.52
C LYS A 82 -7.04 -11.46 -14.55
N ARG A 83 -6.41 -11.66 -15.72
CA ARG A 83 -5.16 -12.41 -15.82
C ARG A 83 -4.01 -11.71 -15.08
N ARG A 84 -3.94 -10.39 -15.17
CA ARG A 84 -2.98 -9.59 -14.37
C ARG A 84 -3.24 -9.69 -12.87
N GLN A 85 -4.51 -9.74 -12.44
CA GLN A 85 -4.84 -9.99 -11.04
C GLN A 85 -4.38 -11.37 -10.53
N LEU A 86 -4.32 -12.40 -11.40
CA LEU A 86 -3.75 -13.71 -11.03
C LEU A 86 -2.24 -13.66 -10.80
N LEU A 87 -1.54 -12.71 -11.44
CA LEU A 87 -0.12 -12.45 -11.23
C LEU A 87 0.15 -11.62 -9.97
N THR A 88 -0.81 -11.52 -9.04
CA THR A 88 -0.65 -10.68 -7.86
C THR A 88 0.47 -11.18 -6.94
N ALA A 89 1.61 -10.52 -7.04
CA ALA A 89 2.74 -10.70 -6.17
C ALA A 89 2.47 -10.23 -4.74
N ALA A 90 1.40 -9.47 -4.50
CA ALA A 90 0.97 -9.04 -3.16
C ALA A 90 0.66 -10.23 -2.23
N SER A 91 0.37 -11.41 -2.79
CA SER A 91 0.12 -12.63 -2.01
C SER A 91 1.38 -13.29 -1.46
N GLY A 92 2.58 -12.93 -1.94
CA GLY A 92 3.85 -13.54 -1.52
C GLY A 92 4.08 -14.99 -1.96
N SER A 93 3.15 -15.61 -2.69
CA SER A 93 3.28 -17.01 -3.07
C SER A 93 4.09 -17.17 -4.37
N VAL A 94 5.39 -17.44 -4.24
CA VAL A 94 6.29 -17.79 -5.35
C VAL A 94 5.73 -18.95 -6.20
N ALA A 95 5.16 -19.96 -5.56
CA ALA A 95 4.58 -21.11 -6.25
C ALA A 95 3.39 -20.71 -7.13
N ASN A 96 2.48 -19.90 -6.59
CA ASN A 96 1.32 -19.43 -7.36
C ASN A 96 1.74 -18.49 -8.47
N LEU A 97 2.70 -17.60 -8.21
CA LEU A 97 3.20 -16.69 -9.23
C LEU A 97 3.82 -17.45 -10.40
N ARG A 98 4.64 -18.49 -10.15
CA ARG A 98 5.18 -19.35 -11.22
C ARG A 98 4.08 -20.00 -12.06
N ILE A 99 3.04 -20.53 -11.42
CA ILE A 99 1.88 -21.11 -12.11
C ILE A 99 1.18 -20.04 -12.96
N ALA A 100 0.91 -18.89 -12.36
CA ALA A 100 0.25 -17.78 -13.03
C ALA A 100 1.07 -17.27 -14.22
N LEU A 101 2.40 -17.15 -14.11
CA LEU A 101 3.28 -16.75 -15.22
C LEU A 101 3.22 -17.74 -16.37
N SER A 102 3.24 -19.05 -16.09
CA SER A 102 3.16 -20.09 -17.12
C SER A 102 1.81 -20.14 -17.83
N GLY A 103 0.72 -19.77 -17.14
CA GLY A 103 -0.65 -19.95 -17.62
C GLY A 103 -1.38 -18.68 -18.04
N ALA A 104 -0.97 -17.49 -17.58
CA ALA A 104 -1.70 -16.25 -17.82
C ALA A 104 -1.52 -15.70 -19.25
N GLY A 105 -0.41 -16.04 -19.91
CA GLY A 105 -0.10 -15.55 -21.25
C GLY A 105 0.01 -14.02 -21.31
N CYS A 106 0.41 -13.39 -20.20
CA CYS A 106 0.74 -11.97 -20.14
C CYS A 106 2.06 -11.78 -19.40
N GLU A 107 2.89 -10.88 -19.92
CA GLU A 107 4.18 -10.54 -19.32
C GLU A 107 3.98 -9.76 -18.01
N PRO A 108 4.84 -10.01 -17.01
CA PRO A 108 4.95 -9.14 -15.85
C PRO A 108 5.18 -7.69 -16.24
N ASN A 109 4.60 -6.78 -15.46
CA ASN A 109 4.73 -5.35 -15.62
C ASN A 109 5.21 -4.73 -14.30
N LYS A 110 5.50 -3.43 -14.34
CA LYS A 110 5.87 -2.63 -13.16
C LYS A 110 4.92 -2.80 -11.97
N GLU A 111 3.62 -2.97 -12.22
CA GLU A 111 2.60 -3.12 -11.16
C GLU A 111 2.82 -4.38 -10.34
N ILE A 112 3.31 -5.47 -10.95
CA ILE A 112 3.57 -6.73 -10.26
C ILE A 112 4.81 -6.61 -9.37
N ALA A 113 5.88 -5.99 -9.86
CA ALA A 113 7.07 -5.72 -9.06
C ALA A 113 6.77 -4.78 -7.88
N TYR A 114 6.03 -3.69 -8.14
CA TYR A 114 5.54 -2.80 -7.10
C TYR A 114 4.68 -3.52 -6.07
N ALA A 115 3.75 -4.39 -6.49
CA ALA A 115 2.91 -5.17 -5.58
C ALA A 115 3.71 -6.18 -4.73
N ALA A 116 4.77 -6.79 -5.29
CA ALA A 116 5.69 -7.65 -4.56
C ALA A 116 6.38 -6.88 -3.44
N GLY A 117 6.97 -5.73 -3.80
CA GLY A 117 7.63 -4.82 -2.87
C GLY A 117 6.69 -4.34 -1.79
N LYS A 118 5.51 -3.84 -2.17
CA LYS A 118 4.49 -3.31 -1.24
C LYS A 118 3.91 -4.36 -0.29
N GLY A 119 3.98 -5.64 -0.66
CA GLY A 119 3.64 -6.75 0.23
C GLY A 119 4.81 -7.24 1.09
N GLY A 120 6.03 -6.74 0.86
CA GLY A 120 7.22 -7.12 1.61
C GLY A 120 7.84 -8.45 1.18
N HIS A 121 7.49 -8.94 -0.02
CA HIS A 121 7.83 -10.29 -0.47
C HIS A 121 9.14 -10.31 -1.25
N LEU A 122 10.27 -10.27 -0.52
CA LEU A 122 11.62 -10.23 -1.11
C LEU A 122 11.88 -11.41 -2.06
N ASP A 123 11.43 -12.61 -1.69
CA ASP A 123 11.55 -13.82 -2.50
C ASP A 123 10.83 -13.70 -3.86
N VAL A 124 9.66 -13.06 -3.88
CA VAL A 124 8.92 -12.76 -5.11
C VAL A 124 9.65 -11.70 -5.93
N CYS A 125 10.19 -10.66 -5.31
CA CYS A 125 11.02 -9.66 -6.01
C CYS A 125 12.21 -10.34 -6.70
N LEU A 126 12.96 -11.18 -5.98
CA LEU A 126 14.12 -11.91 -6.53
C LEU A 126 13.73 -12.89 -7.64
N LEU A 127 12.55 -13.52 -7.56
CA LEU A 127 12.03 -14.32 -8.67
C LEU A 127 11.79 -13.47 -9.93
N LEU A 128 11.19 -12.29 -9.80
CA LEU A 128 10.92 -11.41 -10.93
C LEU A 128 12.22 -10.98 -11.61
N GLU A 129 13.25 -10.68 -10.84
CA GLU A 129 14.56 -10.38 -11.41
C GLU A 129 15.18 -11.56 -12.18
N GLN A 130 15.07 -12.79 -11.66
CA GLN A 130 15.55 -13.98 -12.38
C GLN A 130 14.85 -14.16 -13.74
N LEU A 131 13.65 -13.58 -13.89
CA LEU A 131 12.89 -13.57 -15.13
C LEU A 131 13.21 -12.33 -16.02
N GLY A 132 14.16 -11.50 -15.62
CA GLY A 132 14.63 -10.33 -16.37
C GLY A 132 13.91 -9.01 -16.05
N PHE A 133 13.09 -8.95 -14.99
CA PHE A 133 12.37 -7.73 -14.64
C PHE A 133 13.18 -6.81 -13.73
N SER A 134 13.04 -5.49 -13.93
CA SER A 134 13.72 -4.50 -13.09
C SER A 134 13.15 -4.47 -11.68
N LEU A 135 14.05 -4.37 -10.70
CA LEU A 135 13.68 -4.28 -9.29
C LEU A 135 13.35 -2.84 -8.83
N GLY A 136 13.52 -1.83 -9.68
CA GLY A 136 13.23 -0.42 -9.32
C GLY A 136 11.83 -0.22 -8.77
N ASP A 137 10.80 -0.72 -9.47
CA ASP A 137 9.41 -0.63 -9.02
C ASP A 137 9.16 -1.42 -7.72
N ALA A 138 9.90 -2.52 -7.50
CA ALA A 138 9.82 -3.28 -6.26
C ALA A 138 10.41 -2.51 -5.06
N VAL A 139 11.46 -1.71 -5.26
CA VAL A 139 12.00 -0.82 -4.22
C VAL A 139 10.98 0.25 -3.86
N GLU A 140 10.37 0.90 -4.86
CA GLU A 140 9.32 1.90 -4.66
C GLU A 140 8.11 1.31 -3.91
N GLY A 141 7.68 0.11 -4.33
CA GLY A 141 6.63 -0.64 -3.65
C GLY A 141 7.00 -0.95 -2.19
N ALA A 142 8.22 -1.44 -1.94
CA ALA A 142 8.69 -1.73 -0.58
C ALA A 142 8.72 -0.48 0.30
N ALA A 143 9.07 0.66 -0.29
CA ALA A 143 9.02 1.95 0.39
C ALA A 143 7.58 2.35 0.76
N ALA A 144 6.64 2.21 -0.20
CA ALA A 144 5.22 2.45 0.01
C ALA A 144 4.55 1.47 1.01
N GLY A 145 5.11 0.28 1.19
CA GLY A 145 4.67 -0.72 2.19
C GLY A 145 5.38 -0.64 3.53
N GLY A 146 6.39 0.23 3.67
CA GLY A 146 7.17 0.39 4.90
C GLY A 146 8.12 -0.77 5.19
N HIS A 147 8.48 -1.56 4.18
CA HIS A 147 9.30 -2.76 4.33
C HIS A 147 10.80 -2.44 4.29
N LEU A 148 11.31 -1.84 5.37
CA LEU A 148 12.72 -1.42 5.47
C LEU A 148 13.71 -2.53 5.11
N GLY A 149 13.49 -3.76 5.60
CA GLY A 149 14.39 -4.89 5.32
C GLY A 149 14.45 -5.26 3.83
N VAL A 150 13.34 -5.11 3.10
CA VAL A 150 13.29 -5.33 1.65
C VAL A 150 14.02 -4.19 0.94
N CYS A 151 13.76 -2.93 1.32
CA CYS A 151 14.49 -1.78 0.77
C CYS A 151 16.01 -1.93 0.99
N GLN A 152 16.45 -2.33 2.18
CA GLN A 152 17.86 -2.57 2.49
C GLN A 152 18.46 -3.68 1.64
N ALA A 153 17.78 -4.83 1.52
CA ALA A 153 18.27 -5.95 0.73
C ALA A 153 18.40 -5.61 -0.76
N LEU A 154 17.42 -4.88 -1.32
CA LEU A 154 17.42 -4.50 -2.73
C LEU A 154 18.41 -3.37 -3.02
N LEU A 155 18.45 -2.32 -2.20
CA LEU A 155 19.33 -1.16 -2.40
C LEU A 155 20.79 -1.42 -2.01
N ALA A 156 21.10 -2.53 -1.32
CA ALA A 156 22.48 -2.98 -1.12
C ALA A 156 23.15 -3.41 -2.44
N ARG A 157 22.37 -3.61 -3.51
CA ARG A 157 22.84 -4.12 -4.78
C ARG A 157 23.06 -2.97 -5.79
N PRO A 158 24.22 -2.91 -6.46
CA PRO A 158 24.57 -1.78 -7.34
C PRO A 158 23.85 -1.80 -8.69
N ASP A 159 23.31 -2.94 -9.10
CA ASP A 159 22.59 -3.16 -10.37
C ASP A 159 21.12 -2.76 -10.31
N VAL A 160 20.58 -2.50 -9.11
CA VAL A 160 19.20 -2.08 -8.92
C VAL A 160 19.07 -0.59 -9.22
N ALA A 161 18.59 -0.26 -10.42
CA ALA A 161 18.22 1.11 -10.78
C ALA A 161 16.87 1.47 -10.13
N SER A 162 16.90 2.34 -9.11
CA SER A 162 15.71 2.89 -8.47
C SER A 162 15.84 4.41 -8.27
N SER A 163 14.73 5.12 -8.38
CA SER A 163 14.68 6.55 -8.07
C SER A 163 14.54 6.75 -6.56
N ASN A 164 15.61 7.23 -5.90
CA ASN A 164 15.54 7.56 -4.47
C ASN A 164 14.46 8.61 -4.18
N PHE A 165 14.24 9.55 -5.10
CA PHE A 165 13.21 10.57 -4.96
C PHE A 165 11.80 9.93 -4.92
N ASP A 166 11.47 9.09 -5.90
CA ASP A 166 10.15 8.44 -5.97
C ASP A 166 9.95 7.47 -4.80
N CYS A 167 10.98 6.72 -4.42
CA CYS A 167 10.91 5.79 -3.28
C CYS A 167 10.71 6.54 -1.96
N ALA A 168 11.43 7.64 -1.73
CA ALA A 168 11.24 8.48 -0.55
C ALA A 168 9.84 9.08 -0.54
N GLN A 169 9.39 9.66 -1.66
CA GLN A 169 8.04 10.20 -1.77
C GLN A 169 6.97 9.14 -1.47
N ALA A 170 7.09 7.95 -2.05
CA ALA A 170 6.15 6.85 -1.82
C ALA A 170 6.11 6.41 -0.34
N ALA A 171 7.26 6.37 0.35
CA ALA A 171 7.33 6.10 1.78
C ALA A 171 6.59 7.17 2.60
N ALA A 172 6.83 8.46 2.31
CA ALA A 172 6.17 9.57 3.01
C ALA A 172 4.64 9.60 2.76
N GLU A 173 4.20 9.36 1.52
CA GLU A 173 2.76 9.32 1.18
C GLU A 173 1.99 8.21 1.93
N HIS A 174 2.69 7.17 2.36
CA HIS A 174 2.13 6.05 3.13
C HIS A 174 2.50 6.10 4.63
N GLY A 175 3.15 7.18 5.09
CA GLY A 175 3.45 7.38 6.51
C GLY A 175 4.68 6.64 7.04
N HIS A 176 5.54 6.12 6.16
CA HIS A 176 6.67 5.27 6.52
C HIS A 176 7.99 6.05 6.67
N MET A 177 8.06 6.96 7.65
CA MET A 177 9.20 7.87 7.84
C MET A 177 10.54 7.17 8.10
N VAL A 178 10.55 5.99 8.74
CA VAL A 178 11.79 5.22 8.94
C VAL A 178 12.41 4.80 7.59
N VAL A 179 11.57 4.45 6.61
CA VAL A 179 12.04 4.10 5.27
C VAL A 179 12.41 5.36 4.48
N PHE A 180 11.63 6.43 4.63
CA PHE A 180 11.96 7.75 4.08
C PHE A 180 13.37 8.19 4.50
N ASP A 181 13.66 8.21 5.80
CA ASP A 181 14.94 8.65 6.36
C ASP A 181 16.09 7.75 5.86
N PHE A 182 15.88 6.43 5.80
CA PHE A 182 16.85 5.49 5.23
C PHE A 182 17.18 5.81 3.76
N ILE A 183 16.18 6.11 2.93
CA ILE A 183 16.39 6.45 1.51
C ILE A 183 17.06 7.82 1.38
N MET A 184 16.66 8.80 2.20
CA MET A 184 17.23 10.14 2.21
C MET A 184 18.71 10.15 2.59
N GLN A 185 19.13 9.32 3.56
CA GLN A 185 20.54 9.15 3.94
C GLN A 185 21.44 8.64 2.80
N ARG A 186 20.84 8.07 1.74
CA ARG A 186 21.56 7.56 0.57
C ARG A 186 21.60 8.57 -0.58
N SER A 187 20.89 9.68 -0.46
CA SER A 187 20.82 10.75 -1.45
C SER A 187 21.75 11.90 -1.07
N ALA A 188 22.07 12.77 -2.04
CA ALA A 188 22.76 14.01 -1.74
C ALA A 188 21.92 14.87 -0.79
N PRO A 189 22.53 15.59 0.17
CA PRO A 189 21.81 16.52 1.03
C PRO A 189 21.04 17.53 0.18
N LEU A 190 19.75 17.70 0.47
CA LEU A 190 18.92 18.66 -0.22
C LEU A 190 19.06 20.04 0.42
N PRO A 191 19.21 21.12 -0.37
CA PRO A 191 19.19 22.45 0.19
C PRO A 191 17.79 22.76 0.76
N PRO A 192 17.71 23.55 1.85
CA PRO A 192 16.44 24.02 2.39
C PRO A 192 15.56 24.63 1.30
N ARG A 193 14.25 24.43 1.43
CA ARG A 193 13.25 24.89 0.46
C ARG A 193 13.45 24.45 -1.00
N SER A 194 14.24 23.41 -1.27
CA SER A 194 14.32 22.86 -2.63
C SER A 194 12.98 22.26 -3.09
N ASP A 195 12.77 22.22 -4.40
CA ASP A 195 11.54 21.68 -5.02
C ASP A 195 11.28 20.21 -4.65
N GLN A 196 12.35 19.46 -4.37
CA GLN A 196 12.27 18.10 -3.87
C GLN A 196 11.75 18.05 -2.43
N LEU A 197 12.22 18.94 -1.54
CA LEU A 197 11.67 19.03 -0.17
C LEU A 197 10.21 19.48 -0.16
N TRP A 198 9.82 20.37 -1.07
CA TRP A 198 8.41 20.73 -1.25
C TRP A 198 7.55 19.52 -1.65
N SER A 199 8.03 18.72 -2.60
CA SER A 199 7.34 17.50 -3.05
C SER A 199 7.28 16.43 -1.95
N HIS A 200 8.34 16.29 -1.15
CA HIS A 200 8.33 15.43 0.02
C HIS A 200 7.39 15.94 1.10
N LEU A 201 7.28 17.26 1.31
CA LEU A 201 6.34 17.81 2.29
C LEU A 201 4.89 17.61 1.86
N GLU A 202 4.60 17.68 0.57
CA GLU A 202 3.29 17.32 0.01
C GLU A 202 2.94 15.86 0.34
N ALA A 203 3.90 14.95 0.20
CA ALA A 203 3.74 13.54 0.56
C ALA A 203 3.51 13.34 2.07
N VAL A 204 4.32 14.01 2.91
CA VAL A 204 4.18 13.98 4.38
C VAL A 204 2.81 14.52 4.81
N ALA A 205 2.33 15.61 4.18
CA ALA A 205 1.02 16.17 4.48
C ALA A 205 -0.13 15.20 4.19
N LEU A 206 0.01 14.37 3.14
CA LEU A 206 -0.95 13.32 2.82
C LEU A 206 -0.84 12.13 3.80
N GLY A 207 0.35 11.58 3.99
CA GLY A 207 0.53 10.25 4.60
C GLY A 207 0.85 10.23 6.10
N CYS A 208 1.44 11.29 6.63
CA CYS A 208 1.96 11.33 8.00
C CYS A 208 1.04 12.10 8.96
N ASP A 209 1.32 11.93 10.26
CA ASP A 209 0.67 12.68 11.33
C ASP A 209 1.16 14.15 11.40
N LEU A 210 0.42 14.96 12.16
CA LEU A 210 0.68 16.38 12.39
C LEU A 210 2.04 16.61 13.04
N ALA A 211 2.47 15.73 13.94
CA ALA A 211 3.75 15.87 14.62
C ALA A 211 4.92 15.76 13.64
N THR A 212 4.86 14.78 12.74
CA THR A 212 5.82 14.58 11.65
C THR A 212 5.78 15.75 10.68
N LEU A 213 4.59 16.20 10.28
CA LEU A 213 4.43 17.34 9.38
C LEU A 213 5.09 18.60 9.95
N LYS A 214 4.82 18.94 11.22
CA LYS A 214 5.43 20.08 11.93
C LYS A 214 6.95 20.00 11.95
N ARG A 215 7.47 18.83 12.29
CA ARG A 215 8.91 18.57 12.34
C ARG A 215 9.56 18.79 10.97
N CYS A 216 9.03 18.17 9.92
CA CYS A 216 9.55 18.30 8.56
C CYS A 216 9.47 19.74 8.04
N THR A 217 8.36 20.46 8.29
CA THR A 217 8.25 21.86 7.88
C THR A 217 9.31 22.74 8.52
N GLY A 218 9.59 22.56 9.82
CA GLY A 218 10.64 23.32 10.51
C GLY A 218 12.05 22.94 10.04
N GLU A 219 12.36 21.65 9.99
CA GLU A 219 13.67 21.14 9.54
C GLU A 219 14.01 21.56 8.11
N TRP A 220 13.00 21.61 7.22
CA TRP A 220 13.17 21.95 5.80
C TRP A 220 12.96 23.45 5.51
N GLN A 221 12.70 24.25 6.55
CA GLN A 221 12.45 25.70 6.50
C GLN A 221 11.26 26.07 5.61
N LEU A 222 10.25 25.23 5.56
CA LEU A 222 9.09 25.36 4.67
C LEU A 222 7.93 26.12 5.34
N ASN A 223 8.14 26.77 6.49
CA ASN A 223 7.11 27.53 7.19
C ASN A 223 7.08 29.00 6.72
N PRO A 224 6.06 29.45 5.94
CA PRO A 224 5.98 30.83 5.44
C PRO A 224 5.99 31.89 6.53
N SER A 225 5.46 31.58 7.72
CA SER A 225 5.44 32.54 8.83
C SER A 225 6.82 32.92 9.37
N GLU A 226 7.86 32.15 9.00
CA GLU A 226 9.25 32.32 9.46
C GLU A 226 10.17 32.89 8.38
N TRP A 227 9.63 33.20 7.19
CA TRP A 227 10.41 33.72 6.07
C TRP A 227 10.70 35.23 6.26
N ASP A 228 11.92 35.67 5.95
CA ASP A 228 12.31 37.08 5.96
C ASP A 228 11.85 37.72 4.63
N ASP A 229 11.35 38.96 4.66
CA ASP A 229 10.94 39.73 3.47
C ASP A 229 12.04 39.90 2.41
N ARG A 230 13.29 39.56 2.76
CA ARG A 230 14.47 39.58 1.86
C ARG A 230 14.68 38.29 1.07
N ASP A 231 13.83 37.28 1.24
CA ASP A 231 13.95 36.01 0.52
C ASP A 231 13.61 36.18 -0.97
N THR A 232 14.60 35.97 -1.84
CA THR A 232 14.52 36.29 -3.28
C THR A 232 13.92 35.17 -4.12
N ARG A 233 13.14 34.26 -3.52
CA ARG A 233 12.56 33.11 -4.23
C ARG A 233 11.30 33.51 -4.99
N ASP A 234 10.95 32.75 -6.02
CA ASP A 234 9.76 32.99 -6.84
C ASP A 234 8.48 32.80 -6.00
N GLU A 235 7.87 33.92 -5.58
CA GLU A 235 6.62 33.96 -4.80
C GLU A 235 5.49 33.15 -5.45
N HIS A 236 5.46 33.07 -6.79
CA HIS A 236 4.43 32.31 -7.51
C HIS A 236 4.65 30.80 -7.36
N LEU A 237 5.91 30.37 -7.44
CA LEU A 237 6.29 28.97 -7.30
C LEU A 237 5.96 28.44 -5.91
N ASP A 238 6.31 29.21 -4.88
CA ASP A 238 6.03 28.84 -3.48
C ASP A 238 4.53 28.88 -3.18
N GLY A 239 3.81 29.87 -3.71
CA GLY A 239 2.35 29.93 -3.63
C GLY A 239 1.69 28.65 -4.16
N MET A 240 2.19 28.06 -5.25
CA MET A 240 1.68 26.80 -5.79
C MET A 240 1.89 25.63 -4.81
N TYR A 241 3.09 25.51 -4.22
CA TYR A 241 3.42 24.42 -3.32
C TYR A 241 2.61 24.50 -2.03
N LEU A 242 2.47 25.69 -1.45
CA LEU A 242 1.66 25.92 -0.26
C LEU A 242 0.20 25.48 -0.49
N ARG A 243 -0.35 25.84 -1.64
CA ARG A 243 -1.71 25.45 -2.05
C ARG A 243 -1.87 23.93 -2.15
N ARG A 244 -0.92 23.25 -2.81
CA ARG A 244 -0.93 21.78 -2.96
C ARG A 244 -0.80 21.05 -1.62
N ILE A 245 0.10 21.51 -0.75
CA ILE A 245 0.31 20.92 0.58
C ILE A 245 -0.96 21.00 1.44
N LEU A 246 -1.63 22.16 1.44
CA LEU A 246 -2.90 22.32 2.16
C LEU A 246 -3.99 21.37 1.60
N ALA A 247 -4.08 21.25 0.27
CA ALA A 247 -5.04 20.35 -0.38
C ALA A 247 -4.77 18.88 -0.03
N ARG A 248 -3.50 18.45 -0.02
CA ARG A 248 -3.12 17.09 0.43
C ARG A 248 -3.44 16.84 1.89
N ALA A 249 -3.16 17.81 2.76
CA ALA A 249 -3.51 17.70 4.17
C ALA A 249 -5.02 17.56 4.38
N ALA A 250 -5.82 18.31 3.61
CA ALA A 250 -7.28 18.23 3.63
C ALA A 250 -7.82 16.88 3.12
N GLY A 251 -7.15 16.29 2.12
CA GLY A 251 -7.48 14.97 1.57
C GLY A 251 -6.81 13.81 2.29
N SER A 252 -6.14 14.06 3.41
CA SER A 252 -5.37 13.03 4.10
C SER A 252 -6.29 11.97 4.73
N PRO A 253 -5.94 10.67 4.60
CA PRO A 253 -6.67 9.59 5.26
C PRO A 253 -6.39 9.51 6.77
N THR A 254 -5.42 10.27 7.30
CA THR A 254 -5.09 10.22 8.73
C THR A 254 -6.18 10.90 9.58
N PRO A 255 -6.44 10.43 10.81
CA PRO A 255 -7.53 10.95 11.64
C PRO A 255 -7.33 12.42 12.07
N ASP A 256 -6.11 12.94 12.01
CA ASP A 256 -5.70 14.28 12.40
C ASP A 256 -5.66 15.29 11.25
N TRP A 257 -6.20 14.94 10.07
CA TRP A 257 -6.22 15.81 8.88
C TRP A 257 -6.76 17.21 9.18
N LYS A 258 -7.77 17.35 10.04
CA LYS A 258 -8.33 18.65 10.44
C LYS A 258 -7.29 19.52 11.14
N ALA A 259 -6.56 18.93 12.08
CA ALA A 259 -5.54 19.60 12.85
C ALA A 259 -4.33 19.97 11.96
N LYS A 260 -4.00 19.15 10.95
CA LYS A 260 -3.02 19.49 9.90
C LYS A 260 -3.40 20.75 9.14
N VAL A 261 -4.63 20.81 8.66
CA VAL A 261 -5.11 21.99 7.92
C VAL A 261 -5.15 23.23 8.82
N GLU A 262 -5.67 23.14 10.04
CA GLU A 262 -5.72 24.29 10.97
C GLU A 262 -4.33 24.85 11.26
N TRP A 263 -3.37 23.96 11.46
CA TRP A 263 -2.00 24.36 11.69
C TRP A 263 -1.35 24.97 10.43
N LEU A 264 -1.54 24.37 9.25
CA LEU A 264 -1.03 24.92 7.99
C LEU A 264 -1.62 26.30 7.69
N GLU A 265 -2.93 26.51 7.90
CA GLU A 265 -3.56 27.83 7.80
C GLU A 265 -2.89 28.85 8.75
N SER A 266 -2.57 28.43 9.98
CA SER A 266 -1.89 29.29 10.96
C SER A 266 -0.44 29.65 10.56
N CYS A 267 0.20 28.79 9.75
CA CYS A 267 1.52 29.01 9.16
C CYS A 267 1.49 29.86 7.88
N GLY A 268 0.31 30.29 7.41
CA GLY A 268 0.16 31.11 6.21
C GLY A 268 -0.06 30.32 4.91
N TYR A 269 -0.37 29.02 4.99
CA TYR A 269 -0.74 28.23 3.81
C TYR A 269 -2.14 28.65 3.33
N PRO A 270 -2.30 29.14 2.08
CA PRO A 270 -3.55 29.73 1.63
C PRO A 270 -4.60 28.67 1.27
N PRO A 271 -5.89 28.92 1.55
CA PRO A 271 -6.99 28.02 1.16
C PRO A 271 -7.06 27.82 -0.35
N THR A 272 -7.54 26.64 -0.78
CA THR A 272 -7.56 26.24 -2.19
C THR A 272 -8.87 25.58 -2.62
N LEU A 273 -9.22 25.77 -3.89
CA LEU A 273 -10.33 25.06 -4.55
C LEU A 273 -10.19 23.54 -4.49
N GLU A 274 -8.96 23.02 -4.56
CA GLU A 274 -8.70 21.58 -4.43
C GLU A 274 -9.01 21.06 -3.02
N ALA A 275 -8.70 21.83 -1.97
CA ALA A 275 -9.08 21.47 -0.60
C ALA A 275 -10.61 21.48 -0.42
N PHE A 276 -11.34 22.37 -1.11
CA PHE A 276 -12.80 22.42 -1.09
C PHE A 276 -13.49 21.20 -1.69
N GLN A 277 -12.80 20.42 -2.53
CA GLN A 277 -13.33 19.17 -3.06
C GLN A 277 -13.29 18.02 -2.03
N GLN A 278 -12.57 18.20 -0.91
CA GLN A 278 -12.42 17.17 0.11
C GLN A 278 -13.64 17.10 1.06
N PRO A 279 -14.19 15.90 1.33
CA PRO A 279 -15.35 15.74 2.18
C PRO A 279 -15.15 16.34 3.57
N GLY A 280 -15.97 17.32 3.94
CA GLY A 280 -15.93 17.96 5.26
C GLY A 280 -15.02 19.18 5.38
N TYR A 281 -14.10 19.43 4.44
CA TYR A 281 -13.31 20.66 4.42
C TYR A 281 -14.20 21.88 4.12
N LEU A 282 -15.03 21.78 3.07
CA LEU A 282 -15.93 22.86 2.66
C LEU A 282 -16.91 23.27 3.77
N LYS A 283 -17.49 22.29 4.47
CA LYS A 283 -18.36 22.54 5.63
C LYS A 283 -17.63 23.32 6.74
N ARG A 284 -16.41 22.87 7.09
CA ARG A 284 -15.58 23.53 8.11
C ARG A 284 -15.22 24.97 7.73
N PHE A 285 -14.82 25.20 6.47
CA PHE A 285 -14.44 26.53 6.02
C PHE A 285 -15.59 27.53 6.19
N PHE A 286 -16.83 27.13 5.84
CA PHE A 286 -18.00 27.97 6.03
C PHE A 286 -18.38 28.16 7.51
N GLU A 287 -18.17 27.17 8.38
CA GLU A 287 -18.33 27.32 9.83
C GLU A 287 -17.36 28.37 10.42
N LYS A 288 -16.13 28.44 9.88
CA LYS A 288 -15.08 29.38 10.33
C LYS A 288 -15.23 30.79 9.74
N HIS A 289 -15.89 30.92 8.59
CA HIS A 289 -16.08 32.20 7.88
C HIS A 289 -17.56 32.53 7.61
N PRO A 290 -18.37 32.77 8.67
CA PRO A 290 -19.82 33.00 8.55
C PRO A 290 -20.18 34.30 7.80
N LEU A 291 -19.26 35.28 7.74
CA LEU A 291 -19.46 36.57 7.10
C LEU A 291 -19.36 36.55 5.57
N LEU A 292 -19.05 35.40 4.95
CA LEU A 292 -19.08 35.24 3.49
C LEU A 292 -20.50 35.01 2.95
N TRP A 293 -21.53 35.10 3.80
CA TRP A 293 -22.96 34.87 3.48
C TRP A 293 -23.85 36.12 3.58
N THR A 294 -23.28 37.30 3.78
CA THR A 294 -24.00 38.59 3.72
C THR A 294 -23.54 39.38 2.51
#